data_AF-E3I551-F1
#
_entry.id   AF-E3I551-F1
#
_cell.length_a   1.000
_cell.length_b   1.000
_cell.length_c   1.000
_cell.angle_alpha   90.00
_cell.angle_beta   90.00
_cell.angle_gamma   90.00
#
_symmetry.space_group_name_H-M   'P 1'
#
loop_
_entity.id
_entity.type
_entity.pdbx_description
1 polymer ?
#
loop_
_entity_poly.entity_id
_entity_poly.type
_entity_poly.pdbx_seq_one_letter_code
_entity_poly.pdbx_strand_id
1 'polypeptide(L)' 'MVKVWGSSNKGTTACEECGSLYSVVEHRLPVRDKDSANCIVCGHELASWNSTTFPVFTLIEKGKKPQAPDRQEGQDA' A
#
# COMPACT_ATOMS: atom_id res chain seq x y z
N MET A 1 -22.36 -7.02 23.89
CA MET A 1 -20.95 -7.46 23.80
C MET A 1 -20.40 -7.00 22.47
N VAL A 2 -19.52 -6.00 22.42
CA VAL A 2 -18.91 -5.54 21.16
C VAL A 2 -17.74 -6.47 20.88
N LYS A 3 -17.84 -7.29 19.81
CA LYS A 3 -16.82 -8.28 19.43
C LYS A 3 -15.52 -7.58 19.04
N VAL A 4 -14.42 -8.05 19.62
CA VAL A 4 -13.07 -7.54 19.36
C VAL A 4 -12.62 -7.96 17.95
N TRP A 5 -12.61 -6.98 17.03
CA TRP A 5 -11.64 -6.69 15.97
C TRP A 5 -10.49 -7.72 15.88
N GLY A 6 -10.53 -8.56 14.85
CA GLY A 6 -9.46 -9.50 14.53
C GLY A 6 -8.63 -8.97 13.36
N SER A 7 -7.32 -8.95 13.52
CA SER A 7 -6.38 -8.76 12.42
C SER A 7 -5.91 -10.12 11.90
N SER A 8 -6.09 -10.41 10.61
CA SER A 8 -5.59 -11.65 10.00
C SER A 8 -4.37 -11.34 9.13
N ASN A 9 -3.25 -12.05 9.38
CA ASN A 9 -2.07 -11.97 8.54
C ASN A 9 -2.36 -12.62 7.18
N LYS A 10 -2.31 -11.83 6.11
CA LYS A 10 -2.45 -12.31 4.72
C LYS A 10 -1.13 -12.76 4.09
N GLY A 11 0.00 -12.55 4.79
CA GLY A 11 1.33 -12.92 4.32
C GLY A 11 2.05 -11.73 3.69
N THR A 12 2.77 -11.97 2.59
CA THR A 12 3.52 -10.96 1.84
C THR A 12 3.02 -10.82 0.42
N THR A 13 3.04 -9.61 -0.13
CA THR A 13 2.72 -9.34 -1.54
C THR A 13 3.73 -8.38 -2.16
N ALA A 14 3.95 -8.49 -3.47
CA ALA A 14 4.83 -7.60 -4.22
C ALA A 14 4.02 -6.59 -5.04
N CYS A 15 4.52 -5.37 -5.17
CA CYS A 15 3.99 -4.38 -6.10
C CYS A 15 4.32 -4.80 -7.54
N GLU A 16 3.31 -4.87 -8.41
CA GLU A 16 3.46 -5.34 -9.79
C GLU A 16 4.33 -4.42 -10.65
N GLU A 17 4.37 -3.11 -10.36
CA GLU A 17 5.10 -2.13 -11.16
C GLU A 17 6.59 -1.98 -10.81
N CYS A 18 6.94 -2.08 -9.52
CA CYS A 18 8.32 -1.83 -9.08
C CYS A 18 8.96 -2.98 -8.32
N GLY A 19 8.20 -4.04 -8.00
CA GLY A 19 8.68 -5.19 -7.25
C GLY A 19 8.89 -4.95 -5.75
N SER A 20 8.41 -3.83 -5.18
CA SER A 20 8.51 -3.60 -3.73
C SER A 20 7.69 -4.63 -2.96
N LEU A 21 8.27 -5.20 -1.90
CA LEU A 21 7.65 -6.26 -1.10
C LEU A 21 7.01 -5.68 0.17
N TYR A 22 5.78 -6.09 0.46
CA TYR A 22 4.99 -5.65 1.61
C TYR A 22 4.48 -6.84 2.43
N SER A 23 4.44 -6.69 3.76
CA SER A 23 3.62 -7.52 4.64
C SER A 23 2.20 -6.98 4.63
N VAL A 24 1.20 -7.86 4.55
CA VAL A 24 -0.22 -7.49 4.50
C VAL A 24 -0.94 -8.04 5.73
N VAL A 25 -1.56 -7.14 6.47
CA VAL A 25 -2.45 -7.47 7.59
C VAL A 25 -3.84 -6.95 7.26
N GLU A 26 -4.85 -7.79 7.31
CA GLU A 26 -6.24 -7.34 7.16
C GLU A 26 -6.80 -6.91 8.50
N HIS A 27 -7.47 -5.77 8.50
CA HIS A 27 -8.19 -5.22 9.64
C HIS A 27 -9.67 -5.15 9.33
N ARG A 28 -10.50 -5.24 10.37
CA ARG A 28 -11.96 -5.14 10.26
C ARG A 28 -12.50 -4.00 11.12
N LEU A 29 -13.29 -3.13 10.50
CA LEU A 29 -14.01 -2.03 11.13
C LEU A 29 -15.48 -2.40 11.40
N PRO A 30 -16.14 -1.72 12.35
CA PRO A 30 -17.57 -1.87 12.59
C PRO A 30 -18.44 -1.22 11.50
N VAL A 31 -17.86 -0.31 10.71
CA VAL A 31 -18.53 0.41 9.63
C VAL A 31 -17.77 0.24 8.32
N ARG A 32 -18.48 0.40 7.20
CA ARG A 32 -17.89 0.29 5.86
C ARG A 32 -16.96 1.48 5.60
N ASP A 33 -15.78 1.19 5.09
CA ASP A 33 -14.80 2.15 4.63
C ASP A 33 -14.56 1.97 3.11
N LYS A 34 -14.31 3.08 2.43
CA LYS A 34 -14.04 3.11 0.98
C LYS A 34 -12.77 3.92 0.75
N ASP A 35 -11.69 3.22 0.44
CA ASP A 35 -10.39 3.83 0.23
C ASP A 35 -9.48 2.92 -0.62
N SER A 36 -8.27 3.38 -0.92
CA SER A 36 -7.23 2.61 -1.57
C SER A 36 -5.85 2.81 -0.92
N ALA A 37 -4.96 1.84 -1.13
CA ALA A 37 -3.58 1.91 -0.71
C ALA A 37 -2.67 1.92 -1.93
N ASN A 38 -1.76 2.89 -1.98
CA ASN A 38 -0.77 3.03 -3.04
C ASN A 38 0.61 2.60 -2.56
N CYS A 39 1.40 2.05 -3.48
CA CYS A 39 2.79 1.72 -3.27
C CYS A 39 3.59 2.98 -2.96
N ILE A 40 4.22 3.04 -1.79
CA ILE A 40 4.99 4.22 -1.37
C ILE A 40 6.26 4.47 -2.21
N VAL A 41 6.67 3.50 -3.02
CA VAL A 41 7.85 3.59 -3.89
C VAL A 41 7.47 4.12 -5.27
N CYS A 42 6.54 3.47 -5.98
CA CYS A 42 6.20 3.85 -7.35
C CYS A 42 4.89 4.66 -7.49
N GLY A 43 4.01 4.61 -6.50
CA GLY A 43 2.68 5.24 -6.54
C GLY A 43 1.57 4.37 -7.12
N HIS A 44 1.87 3.16 -7.60
CA HIS A 44 0.87 2.24 -8.15
C HIS A 44 -0.11 1.74 -7.07
N GLU A 45 -1.38 1.57 -7.40
CA GLU A 45 -2.40 1.05 -6.49
C GLU A 45 -2.09 -0.41 -6.10
N LEU A 46 -1.96 -0.68 -4.81
CA LEU A 46 -1.75 -2.05 -4.29
C LEU A 46 -3.10 -2.75 -4.04
N ALA A 47 -4.09 -2.00 -3.58
CA ALA A 47 -5.45 -2.47 -3.38
C ALA A 47 -6.41 -1.30 -3.25
N SER A 48 -7.65 -1.48 -3.71
CA SER A 48 -8.79 -0.64 -3.38
C SER A 48 -9.87 -1.46 -2.69
N TRP A 49 -10.60 -0.83 -1.77
CA TRP A 49 -11.66 -1.47 -1.03
C TRP A 49 -12.88 -0.58 -0.87
N ASN A 50 -14.00 -1.24 -0.63
CA ASN A 50 -15.27 -0.63 -0.27
C ASN A 50 -16.00 -1.63 0.62
N SER A 51 -15.48 -1.84 1.83
CA SER A 51 -15.81 -2.99 2.70
C SER A 51 -15.64 -2.62 4.17
N THR A 52 -16.05 -3.51 5.07
CA THR A 52 -15.68 -3.42 6.49
C THR A 52 -14.30 -4.00 6.77
N THR A 53 -13.69 -4.68 5.79
CA THR A 53 -12.34 -5.22 5.88
C THR A 53 -11.43 -4.46 4.95
N PHE A 54 -10.27 -4.03 5.44
CA PHE A 54 -9.27 -3.32 4.66
C PHE A 54 -7.85 -3.85 4.96
N PRO A 55 -6.96 -3.88 3.97
CA PRO A 55 -5.57 -4.27 4.16
C PRO A 55 -4.71 -3.10 4.67
N VAL A 56 -3.75 -3.40 5.53
CA VAL A 56 -2.64 -2.52 5.90
C VAL A 56 -1.36 -3.11 5.35
N PHE A 57 -0.60 -2.28 4.62
CA PHE A 57 0.64 -2.67 3.95
C PHE A 57 1.84 -2.09 4.70
N THR A 58 2.72 -2.96 5.18
CA THR A 58 4.00 -2.55 5.77
C THR A 58 5.12 -2.91 4.82
N LEU A 59 5.91 -1.91 4.38
CA LEU A 59 7.03 -2.13 3.47
C LEU A 59 8.09 -3.01 4.13
N ILE A 60 8.46 -4.11 3.47
CA ILE A 60 9.56 -5.00 3.86
C ILE A 60 10.81 -4.64 3.06
N GLU A 61 10.67 -4.55 1.73
CA GLU A 61 11.80 -4.31 0.82
C GLU A 61 11.40 -3.35 -0.30
N LYS A 62 12.27 -2.36 -0.57
CA LYS A 62 12.08 -1.42 -1.69
C LYS A 62 12.48 -2.07 -3.00
N GLY A 63 11.54 -2.10 -3.94
CA GLY A 63 11.80 -2.49 -5.33
C GLY A 63 12.47 -1.37 -6.13
N LYS A 64 12.74 -1.62 -7.41
CA LYS A 64 13.36 -0.66 -8.32
C LYS A 64 12.26 0.07 -9.09
N LYS A 65 11.88 1.26 -8.62
CA LYS A 65 11.09 2.17 -9.47
C LYS A 65 11.93 2.48 -10.72
N PRO A 66 11.36 2.49 -11.94
CA PRO A 66 12.00 3.19 -13.04
C PRO A 66 12.17 4.64 -12.58
N GLN A 67 13.41 5.08 -12.37
CA GLN A 67 13.66 6.47 -11.99
C GLN A 67 13.06 7.32 -13.10
N ALA A 68 12.04 8.12 -12.76
CA ALA A 68 11.64 9.21 -13.64
C ALA A 68 12.92 10.05 -13.85
N PRO A 69 13.26 10.43 -15.09
CA PRO A 69 14.46 11.20 -15.35
C PRO A 69 14.42 12.46 -14.47
N ASP A 70 15.48 12.62 -13.70
CA ASP A 70 15.75 13.76 -12.84
C ASP A 70 15.45 15.05 -13.60
N ARG A 71 14.31 15.69 -13.31
CA ARG A 71 14.01 17.01 -13.83
C ARG A 71 14.87 17.95 -12.99
N GLN A 72 16.12 18.13 -13.42
CA GLN A 72 16.95 19.24 -12.99
C GLN A 72 16.17 20.51 -13.33
N GLU A 73 15.48 21.03 -12.32
CA GLU A 73 14.85 22.33 -12.37
C GLU A 73 15.99 23.34 -12.50
N GLY A 74 16.06 23.94 -13.69
CA GLY A 74 17.15 24.81 -14.10
C GLY A 74 17.43 25.88 -13.05
N GLN A 75 18.66 25.86 -12.55
CA GLN A 75 19.34 27.06 -12.12
C GLN A 75 19.57 27.90 -13.38
N ASP A 76 18.68 28.85 -13.67
CA ASP A 76 18.94 29.89 -14.66
C ASP A 76 18.53 31.26 -14.08
N ALA A 77 19.56 32.11 -14.00
CA ALA A 77 19.60 33.57 -13.80
C ALA A 77 19.37 34.16 -12.40
#